data_AF-A0A920V0H9-F1
#
_entry.id   AF-A0A920V0H9-F1
#
_cell.length_a   1.000
_cell.length_b   1.000
_cell.length_c   1.000
_cell.angle_alpha   90.00
_cell.angle_beta   90.00
_cell.angle_gamma   90.00
#
_symmetry.space_group_name_H-M   'P 1'
#
loop_
_entity.id
_entity.type
_entity.pdbx_description
1 polymer ?
#
loop_
_entity_poly.entity_id
_entity_poly.type
_entity_poly.pdbx_seq_one_letter_code
_entity_poly.pdbx_strand_id
1 'polypeptide(L)'
;MGENVYHGHGGGIFGFASQILFSRPHRIGAIVLANLWPYPMIQSLTVRILERLLGNPDPPPLTPPALNPTDHDSSRPVAADAENGTDDRAGLYVAEPGVPVHVAVRAGQLRLEISPLWPYPLHTGGVLEPTDNPLAFRIRGGRGAGEVAVFEIDDRDVATGFTLGGFVYRRMM
;
A
#
# COMPACT_ATOMS: atom_id res chain seq x y z
N MET A 1 10.44 -14.14 12.56
CA MET A 1 9.00 -14.40 12.30
C MET A 1 8.51 -15.35 13.38
N GLY A 2 7.34 -15.09 13.96
CA GLY A 2 6.75 -16.02 14.94
C GLY A 2 6.24 -17.28 14.23
N GLU A 3 6.28 -18.42 14.92
CA GLU A 3 5.81 -19.72 14.39
C GLU A 3 4.27 -19.78 14.28
N ASN A 4 3.58 -18.80 14.87
CA ASN A 4 2.13 -18.74 14.93
C ASN A 4 1.51 -18.17 13.66
N VAL A 5 0.56 -18.90 13.10
CA VAL A 5 -0.30 -18.43 12.01
C VAL A 5 -1.55 -17.79 12.59
N TYR A 6 -1.75 -16.51 12.28
CA TYR A 6 -2.96 -15.76 12.64
C TYR A 6 -3.81 -15.52 11.40
N HIS A 7 -5.11 -15.73 11.54
CA HIS A 7 -6.10 -15.39 10.53
C HIS A 7 -6.83 -14.14 10.96
N GLY A 8 -7.28 -13.32 10.02
CA GLY A 8 -8.05 -12.15 10.38
C GLY A 8 -8.28 -11.17 9.26
N HIS A 9 -8.80 -10.02 9.64
CA HIS A 9 -9.11 -8.92 8.74
C HIS A 9 -8.96 -7.60 9.48
N GLY A 10 -8.70 -6.55 8.72
CA GLY A 10 -8.63 -5.19 9.22
C GLY A 10 -9.24 -4.24 8.22
N GLY A 11 -9.70 -3.11 8.72
CA GLY A 11 -10.32 -2.06 7.92
C GLY A 11 -10.12 -0.73 8.60
N GLY A 12 -10.15 0.34 7.81
CA GLY A 12 -10.09 1.69 8.32
C GLY A 12 -10.95 2.62 7.51
N ILE A 13 -11.50 3.61 8.18
CA ILE A 13 -12.10 4.81 7.60
C ILE A 13 -11.34 6.02 8.19
N PHE A 14 -11.59 7.23 7.68
CA PHE A 14 -10.86 8.40 8.15
C PHE A 14 -10.87 8.53 9.68
N GLY A 15 -9.70 8.51 10.31
CA GLY A 15 -9.54 8.64 11.75
C GLY A 15 -9.92 7.40 12.56
N PHE A 16 -10.32 6.27 11.95
CA PHE A 16 -10.69 5.05 12.67
C PHE A 16 -10.16 3.79 12.00
N ALA A 17 -9.63 2.86 12.79
CA ALA A 17 -9.12 1.58 12.34
C ALA A 17 -9.64 0.44 13.23
N SER A 18 -9.78 -0.73 12.60
CA SER A 18 -10.06 -2.00 13.26
C SER A 18 -9.10 -3.06 12.77
N GLN A 19 -8.70 -3.95 13.66
CA GLN A 19 -8.00 -5.19 13.32
C GLN A 19 -8.55 -6.31 14.19
N ILE A 20 -8.84 -7.43 13.56
CA ILE A 20 -9.27 -8.67 14.19
C ILE A 20 -8.27 -9.73 13.78
N LEU A 21 -7.69 -10.43 14.76
CA LEU A 21 -6.83 -11.59 14.53
C LEU A 21 -7.25 -12.74 15.46
N PHE A 22 -7.21 -13.96 14.96
CA PHE A 22 -7.51 -15.18 15.72
C PHE A 22 -6.49 -16.28 15.44
N SER A 23 -6.14 -17.01 16.50
CA SER A 23 -5.35 -18.23 16.44
C SER A 23 -6.26 -19.43 16.67
N ARG A 24 -6.52 -20.20 15.59
CA ARG A 24 -7.37 -21.39 15.66
C ARG A 24 -6.82 -22.47 16.61
N PRO A 25 -5.50 -22.82 16.58
CA PRO A 25 -4.96 -23.86 17.46
C PRO A 25 -5.11 -23.53 18.94
N HIS A 26 -4.96 -22.26 19.30
CA HIS A 26 -4.96 -21.80 20.68
C HIS A 26 -6.33 -21.33 21.18
N ARG A 27 -7.33 -21.22 20.29
CA ARG A 27 -8.68 -20.73 20.59
C ARG A 27 -8.69 -19.34 21.24
N ILE A 28 -7.74 -18.49 20.85
CA ILE A 28 -7.67 -17.09 21.29
C ILE A 28 -7.85 -16.15 20.09
N GLY A 29 -8.34 -14.95 20.38
CA GLY A 29 -8.44 -13.86 19.41
C GLY A 29 -8.27 -12.52 20.08
N ALA A 30 -7.85 -11.53 19.30
CA ALA A 30 -7.71 -10.15 19.72
C ALA A 30 -8.41 -9.24 18.72
N ILE A 31 -9.11 -8.24 19.25
CA ILE A 31 -9.74 -7.18 18.48
C ILE A 31 -9.14 -5.87 18.98
N VAL A 32 -8.58 -5.09 18.06
CA VAL A 32 -8.09 -3.75 18.34
C VAL A 32 -8.93 -2.76 17.54
N LEU A 33 -9.50 -1.79 18.24
CA LEU A 33 -10.18 -0.64 17.67
C LEU A 33 -9.39 0.61 18.06
N ALA A 34 -9.17 1.50 17.10
CA ALA A 34 -8.45 2.74 17.34
C ALA A 34 -9.05 3.91 16.58
N ASN A 35 -8.95 5.09 17.17
CA ASN A 35 -9.23 6.38 16.53
C ASN A 35 -7.98 6.93 15.81
N LEU A 36 -7.24 6.06 15.14
CA LEU A 36 -6.00 6.40 14.44
C LEU A 36 -5.90 5.60 13.13
N TRP A 37 -6.17 6.26 12.01
CA TRP A 37 -5.96 5.76 10.65
C TRP A 37 -5.66 6.93 9.72
N PRO A 38 -4.70 6.83 8.77
CA PRO A 38 -3.98 5.64 8.33
C PRO A 38 -2.66 5.44 9.07
N TYR A 39 -2.58 4.42 9.93
CA TYR A 39 -1.35 4.13 10.67
C TYR A 39 -1.11 2.61 10.79
N PRO A 40 0.09 2.09 10.46
CA PRO A 40 0.33 0.65 10.35
C PRO A 40 0.37 -0.09 11.70
N MET A 41 0.41 0.64 12.82
CA MET A 41 0.61 0.06 14.16
C MET A 41 -0.53 -0.85 14.63
N ILE A 42 -1.76 -0.68 14.13
CA ILE A 42 -2.92 -1.44 14.63
C ILE A 42 -2.75 -2.94 14.39
N GLN A 43 -2.18 -3.34 13.25
CA GLN A 43 -1.83 -4.74 13.00
C GLN A 43 -0.74 -5.23 13.95
N SER A 44 0.35 -4.47 14.10
CA SER A 44 1.46 -4.83 15.00
C SER A 44 1.00 -4.98 16.45
N LEU A 45 0.15 -4.07 16.92
CA LEU A 45 -0.39 -4.07 18.28
C LEU A 45 -1.25 -5.31 18.52
N THR A 46 -2.09 -5.67 17.54
CA THR A 46 -2.94 -6.86 17.64
C THR A 46 -2.10 -8.15 17.71
N VAL A 47 -1.03 -8.25 16.92
CA VAL A 47 -0.10 -9.40 17.00
C VAL A 47 0.62 -9.43 18.35
N ARG A 48 1.10 -8.29 18.86
CA ARG A 48 1.75 -8.20 20.18
C ARG A 48 0.82 -8.66 21.31
N ILE A 49 -0.45 -8.26 21.27
CA ILE A 49 -1.45 -8.73 22.25
C ILE A 49 -1.57 -10.25 22.21
N LEU A 50 -1.67 -10.85 21.01
CA LEU A 50 -1.79 -12.31 20.88
C LEU A 50 -0.53 -13.05 21.34
N GLU A 51 0.65 -12.60 20.95
CA GLU A 51 1.91 -13.23 21.39
C GLU A 51 2.06 -13.18 22.92
N ARG A 52 1.70 -12.05 23.55
CA ARG A 52 1.71 -11.94 25.02
C ARG A 52 0.71 -12.88 25.69
N LEU A 53 -0.49 -13.05 25.12
CA LEU A 53 -1.49 -13.99 25.66
C LEU A 53 -1.02 -15.45 25.54
N LEU A 54 -0.18 -15.76 24.57
CA LEU A 54 0.46 -17.08 24.41
C LEU A 54 1.70 -17.27 25.28
N GLY A 55 2.12 -16.25 26.03
CA GLY A 55 3.34 -16.28 26.84
C GLY A 55 4.63 -16.16 26.02
N ASN A 56 4.54 -15.75 24.76
CA ASN A 56 5.68 -15.55 23.88
C ASN A 56 6.32 -14.17 24.09
N PRO A 57 7.62 -14.00 23.77
CA PRO A 57 8.23 -12.69 23.74
C PRO A 57 7.54 -11.78 22.72
N ASP A 58 7.63 -10.47 22.95
CA ASP A 58 7.11 -9.50 21.98
C ASP A 58 7.74 -9.74 20.62
N PRO A 59 6.94 -9.84 19.54
CA PRO A 59 7.49 -9.92 18.20
C PRO A 59 8.36 -8.69 17.95
N PRO A 60 9.44 -8.84 17.17
CA PRO A 60 10.20 -7.67 16.73
C PRO A 60 9.24 -6.66 16.11
N PRO A 61 9.53 -5.35 16.22
CA PRO A 61 8.74 -4.33 15.52
C PRO A 61 8.51 -4.79 14.08
N LEU A 62 7.27 -4.68 13.59
CA LEU A 62 7.04 -4.94 12.17
C LEU A 62 7.99 -4.03 11.43
N THR A 63 8.99 -4.62 10.79
CA THR A 63 9.82 -3.90 9.85
C THR A 63 8.83 -3.37 8.81
N PRO A 64 8.87 -2.08 8.47
CA PRO A 64 8.16 -1.62 7.28
C PRO A 64 8.47 -2.62 6.17
N PRO A 65 7.49 -3.03 5.34
CA PRO A 65 7.79 -3.90 4.21
C PRO A 65 9.04 -3.37 3.53
N ALA A 66 10.02 -4.26 3.29
CA ALA A 66 11.28 -3.88 2.67
C ALA A 66 10.94 -2.99 1.48
N LEU A 67 11.53 -1.80 1.44
CA LEU A 67 11.14 -0.74 0.51
C LEU A 67 11.17 -1.21 -0.95
N ASN A 68 11.86 -2.31 -1.26
CA ASN A 68 11.62 -3.20 -2.39
C ASN A 68 12.23 -4.59 -2.02
N PRO A 69 11.61 -5.73 -2.37
CA PRO A 69 12.30 -7.01 -2.32
C PRO A 69 13.29 -7.05 -3.51
N THR A 70 14.59 -7.02 -3.18
CA THR A 70 15.72 -7.38 -4.06
C THR A 70 15.76 -6.70 -5.43
N ASP A 71 16.34 -5.51 -5.48
CA ASP A 71 17.38 -5.21 -6.47
C ASP A 71 18.43 -4.33 -5.80
N HIS A 72 19.69 -4.72 -5.92
CA HIS A 72 20.86 -3.91 -5.55
C HIS A 72 20.98 -2.75 -6.54
N ASP A 73 20.03 -1.83 -6.49
CA ASP A 73 20.11 -0.48 -7.07
C ASP A 73 19.01 0.35 -6.38
N SER A 74 19.20 0.57 -5.09
CA SER A 74 18.37 1.50 -4.31
C SER A 74 18.76 2.94 -4.67
N SER A 75 18.50 3.33 -5.91
CA SER A 75 18.36 4.73 -6.27
C SER A 75 17.11 5.24 -5.55
N ARG A 76 17.24 6.37 -4.84
CA ARG A 76 16.10 7.22 -4.44
C ARG A 76 15.04 7.20 -5.55
N PRO A 77 13.73 7.32 -5.27
CA PRO A 77 12.80 7.74 -6.31
C PRO A 77 13.32 9.08 -6.81
N VAL A 78 13.95 9.06 -7.98
CA VAL A 78 14.42 10.26 -8.64
C VAL A 78 13.16 10.97 -9.09
N ALA A 79 13.07 12.26 -8.81
CA ALA A 79 12.08 13.12 -9.44
C ALA A 79 12.15 12.84 -10.94
N ALA A 80 11.08 12.29 -11.52
CA ALA A 80 10.92 11.92 -12.93
C ALA A 80 12.25 11.91 -13.72
N ASP A 81 12.94 10.77 -13.71
CA ASP A 81 14.15 10.59 -14.54
C ASP A 81 13.82 10.95 -15.99
N ALA A 82 14.47 12.00 -16.50
CA ALA A 82 14.33 12.50 -17.87
C ALA A 82 14.91 11.54 -18.93
N GLU A 83 15.41 10.35 -18.55
CA GLU A 83 16.12 9.42 -19.43
C GLU A 83 15.33 8.16 -19.82
N ASN A 84 14.20 7.87 -19.17
CA ASN A 84 13.28 6.80 -19.61
C ASN A 84 11.92 7.44 -19.88
N GLY A 85 11.45 7.34 -21.13
CA GLY A 85 10.23 7.98 -21.63
C GLY A 85 9.20 8.28 -20.55
N THR A 86 8.97 9.57 -20.30
CA THR A 86 8.09 10.04 -19.24
C THR A 86 6.66 9.70 -19.60
N ASP A 87 6.12 8.62 -19.02
CA ASP A 87 4.66 8.43 -19.01
C ASP A 87 4.08 9.52 -18.11
N ASP A 88 3.18 10.35 -18.66
CA ASP A 88 2.60 11.49 -17.97
C ASP A 88 1.77 11.11 -16.74
N ARG A 89 1.52 9.81 -16.53
CA ARG A 89 0.88 9.25 -15.33
C ARG A 89 1.86 9.03 -14.18
N ALA A 90 3.17 9.08 -14.40
CA ALA A 90 4.16 8.94 -13.34
C ALA A 90 4.16 10.15 -12.39
N GLY A 91 4.30 9.89 -11.09
CA GLY A 91 4.34 10.96 -10.08
C GLY A 91 3.79 10.54 -8.71
N LEU A 92 3.72 11.51 -7.81
CA LEU A 92 3.16 11.32 -6.47
C LEU A 92 1.65 11.57 -6.50
N TYR A 93 0.89 10.63 -5.94
CA TYR A 93 -0.55 10.77 -5.76
C TYR A 93 -0.93 10.54 -4.32
N VAL A 94 -2.01 11.18 -3.86
CA VAL A 94 -2.50 11.08 -2.48
C VAL A 94 -3.98 10.78 -2.50
N ALA A 95 -4.38 9.71 -1.84
CA ALA A 95 -5.78 9.47 -1.52
C ALA A 95 -6.13 10.12 -0.18
N GLU A 96 -7.35 10.62 -0.04
CA GLU A 96 -7.85 10.99 1.28
C GLU A 96 -7.80 9.76 2.20
N PRO A 97 -7.33 9.92 3.44
CA PRO A 97 -7.09 11.18 4.18
C PRO A 97 -5.63 11.67 4.21
N GLY A 98 -4.82 11.33 3.20
CA GLY A 98 -3.39 11.64 3.19
C GLY A 98 -2.52 10.40 3.02
N VAL A 99 -2.99 9.38 2.28
CA VAL A 99 -2.22 8.18 1.97
C VAL A 99 -1.51 8.37 0.63
N PRO A 100 -0.20 8.62 0.61
CA PRO A 100 0.52 8.78 -0.64
C PRO A 100 0.86 7.45 -1.29
N VAL A 101 0.93 7.46 -2.62
CA VAL A 101 1.48 6.39 -3.46
C VAL A 101 2.29 7.03 -4.58
N HIS A 102 3.44 6.45 -4.90
CA HIS A 102 4.25 6.89 -6.01
C HIS A 102 3.97 5.99 -7.22
N VAL A 103 3.62 6.58 -8.35
CA VAL A 103 3.51 5.86 -9.62
C VAL A 103 4.84 6.04 -10.35
N ALA A 104 5.61 4.96 -10.47
CA ALA A 104 6.92 4.97 -11.12
C ALA A 104 6.90 4.20 -12.43
N VAL A 105 7.72 4.61 -13.40
CA VAL A 105 8.01 3.81 -14.60
C VAL A 105 9.25 2.97 -14.31
N ARG A 106 9.13 1.64 -14.40
CA ARG A 106 10.25 0.70 -14.27
C ARG A 106 10.17 -0.31 -15.40
N ALA A 107 11.26 -0.49 -16.14
CA ALA A 107 11.32 -1.38 -17.31
C ALA A 107 10.14 -1.16 -18.30
N GLY A 108 9.74 0.10 -18.49
CA GLY A 108 8.61 0.46 -19.38
C GLY A 108 7.21 0.20 -18.82
N GLN A 109 7.08 -0.18 -17.55
CA GLN A 109 5.79 -0.43 -16.91
C GLN A 109 5.54 0.51 -15.73
N LEU A 110 4.29 0.92 -15.55
CA LEU A 110 3.85 1.69 -14.39
C LEU A 110 3.75 0.77 -13.16
N ARG A 111 4.23 1.23 -12.01
CA ARG A 111 4.21 0.50 -10.73
C ARG A 111 3.78 1.40 -9.58
N LEU A 112 2.99 0.86 -8.65
CA LEU A 112 2.62 1.51 -7.40
C LEU A 112 3.72 1.26 -6.37
N GLU A 113 4.57 2.26 -6.14
CA GLU A 113 5.63 2.23 -5.15
C GLU A 113 5.20 2.94 -3.86
N ILE A 114 5.78 2.50 -2.74
CA ILE A 114 5.56 3.17 -1.46
C ILE A 114 6.22 4.54 -1.48
N SER A 115 5.50 5.55 -1.01
CA SER A 115 6.09 6.88 -0.84
C SER A 115 7.09 6.84 0.31
N PRO A 116 8.31 7.39 0.16
CA PRO A 116 9.27 7.48 1.27
C PRO A 116 8.75 8.36 2.42
N LEU A 117 7.72 9.18 2.16
CA LEU A 117 7.11 10.08 3.15
C LEU A 117 6.13 9.36 4.08
N TRP A 118 5.66 8.16 3.75
CA TRP A 118 4.62 7.49 4.53
C TRP A 118 4.73 5.96 4.51
N PRO A 119 4.84 5.30 5.67
CA PRO A 119 5.10 3.87 5.73
C PRO A 119 3.85 2.99 5.56
N TYR A 120 2.66 3.56 5.33
CA TYR A 120 1.40 2.80 5.24
C TYR A 120 1.10 2.34 3.79
N PRO A 121 1.17 1.03 3.48
CA PRO A 121 1.07 0.52 2.11
C PRO A 121 -0.38 0.15 1.74
N LEU A 122 -1.23 1.14 1.40
CA LEU A 122 -2.64 0.85 1.06
C LEU A 122 -2.78 0.09 -0.28
N HIS A 123 -2.06 0.48 -1.33
CA HIS A 123 -2.09 -0.17 -2.65
C HIS A 123 -0.70 -0.37 -3.29
N THR A 124 0.37 -0.24 -2.52
CA THR A 124 1.75 -0.33 -3.04
C THR A 124 2.13 -1.78 -3.39
N GLY A 125 3.17 -1.94 -4.21
CA GLY A 125 3.69 -3.22 -4.69
C GLY A 125 2.98 -3.78 -5.93
N GLY A 126 1.98 -3.06 -6.45
CA GLY A 126 1.23 -3.46 -7.64
C GLY A 126 1.89 -3.00 -8.94
N VAL A 127 1.89 -3.85 -9.97
CA VAL A 127 2.22 -3.47 -11.35
C VAL A 127 0.94 -3.13 -12.10
N LEU A 128 0.94 -2.03 -12.86
CA LEU A 128 -0.19 -1.60 -13.68
C LEU A 128 -0.09 -2.25 -15.06
N GLU A 129 -0.88 -3.30 -15.28
CA GLU A 129 -1.02 -3.90 -16.62
C GLU A 129 -2.06 -3.14 -17.44
N PRO A 130 -1.73 -2.73 -18.68
CA PRO A 130 -2.68 -2.08 -19.57
C PRO A 130 -3.93 -2.93 -19.83
N THR A 131 -5.05 -2.27 -20.10
CA THR A 131 -6.28 -2.90 -20.60
C THR A 131 -6.63 -2.35 -21.98
N ASP A 132 -7.76 -2.76 -22.55
CA ASP A 132 -8.28 -2.22 -23.81
C ASP A 132 -8.64 -0.72 -23.71
N ASN A 133 -8.87 -0.21 -22.49
CA ASN A 133 -9.03 1.22 -22.23
C ASN A 133 -7.65 1.82 -21.88
N PRO A 134 -7.16 2.82 -22.63
CA PRO A 134 -5.82 3.40 -22.44
C PRO A 134 -5.64 4.13 -21.11
N LEU A 135 -6.72 4.44 -20.39
CA LEU A 135 -6.68 5.05 -19.06
C LEU A 135 -6.91 4.06 -17.92
N ALA A 136 -7.19 2.79 -18.23
CA ALA A 136 -7.47 1.76 -17.24
C ALA A 136 -6.39 0.69 -17.21
N PHE A 137 -5.95 0.36 -16.00
CA PHE A 137 -4.88 -0.59 -15.73
C PHE A 137 -5.32 -1.61 -14.70
N ARG A 138 -5.12 -2.89 -14.96
CA ARG A 138 -5.34 -3.94 -13.97
C ARG A 138 -4.11 -4.08 -13.09
N ILE A 139 -4.32 -4.07 -11.77
CA ILE A 139 -3.22 -4.22 -10.82
C ILE A 139 -2.81 -5.69 -10.70
N ARG A 140 -1.51 -5.96 -10.80
CA ARG A 140 -0.89 -7.26 -10.53
C ARG A 140 -0.03 -7.23 -9.29
N GLY A 141 -0.30 -8.16 -8.38
CA GLY A 141 0.42 -8.26 -7.11
C GLY A 141 0.01 -7.19 -6.09
N GLY A 142 0.59 -7.27 -4.89
CA GLY A 142 0.25 -6.38 -3.79
C GLY A 142 -1.20 -6.53 -3.29
N ARG A 143 -1.63 -5.57 -2.47
CA ARG A 143 -2.97 -5.58 -1.85
C ARG A 143 -4.10 -5.31 -2.86
N GLY A 144 -3.83 -4.52 -3.91
CA GLY A 144 -4.82 -4.17 -4.93
C GLY A 144 -4.92 -5.19 -6.08
N ALA A 145 -4.30 -6.37 -5.99
CA ALA A 145 -4.27 -7.33 -7.10
C ALA A 145 -5.68 -7.68 -7.62
N GLY A 146 -5.87 -7.54 -8.93
CA GLY A 146 -7.15 -7.77 -9.61
C GLY A 146 -8.06 -6.55 -9.70
N GLU A 147 -7.80 -5.50 -8.92
CA GLU A 147 -8.49 -4.22 -9.03
C GLU A 147 -8.06 -3.47 -10.30
N VAL A 148 -8.87 -2.49 -10.71
CA VAL A 148 -8.60 -1.65 -11.87
C VAL A 148 -8.32 -0.23 -11.39
N ALA A 149 -7.15 0.30 -11.72
CA ALA A 149 -6.83 1.70 -11.60
C ALA A 149 -7.31 2.44 -12.85
N VAL A 150 -8.10 3.51 -12.69
CA VAL A 150 -8.61 4.32 -13.81
C VAL A 150 -8.12 5.75 -13.65
N PHE A 151 -7.28 6.21 -14.58
CA PHE A 151 -6.71 7.55 -14.59
C PHE A 151 -7.68 8.59 -15.13
N GLU A 152 -7.60 9.77 -14.52
CA GLU A 152 -8.20 11.02 -15.01
C GLU A 152 -7.07 11.88 -15.59
N ILE A 153 -7.30 12.44 -16.78
CA ILE A 153 -6.36 13.32 -17.48
C ILE A 153 -6.98 14.70 -17.68
N ASP A 154 -6.15 15.73 -17.81
CA ASP A 154 -6.57 17.07 -18.21
C ASP A 154 -6.57 17.26 -19.74
N ASP A 155 -6.88 18.47 -20.20
CA ASP A 155 -6.91 18.84 -21.62
C ASP A 155 -5.54 18.77 -22.32
N ARG A 156 -4.46 18.49 -21.57
CA ARG A 156 -3.09 18.32 -22.08
C ARG A 156 -2.65 16.86 -22.06
N ASP A 157 -3.58 15.93 -21.87
CA ASP A 157 -3.34 14.50 -21.68
C ASP A 157 -2.48 14.16 -20.44
N VAL A 158 -2.36 15.09 -19.49
CA VAL A 158 -1.57 14.89 -18.27
C VAL A 158 -2.47 14.32 -17.18
N ALA A 159 -2.01 13.24 -16.52
CA ALA A 159 -2.77 12.65 -15.43
C ALA A 159 -2.93 13.62 -14.25
N THR A 160 -4.16 13.79 -13.77
CA THR A 160 -4.50 14.63 -12.61
C THR A 160 -4.88 13.79 -11.38
N GLY A 161 -5.23 12.52 -11.60
CA GLY A 161 -5.60 11.59 -10.56
C GLY A 161 -5.92 10.21 -11.11
N PHE A 162 -6.29 9.30 -10.21
CA PHE A 162 -6.87 8.01 -10.58
C PHE A 162 -7.77 7.47 -9.47
N THR A 163 -8.64 6.52 -9.83
CA THR A 163 -9.41 5.76 -8.86
C THR A 163 -8.89 4.34 -8.75
N LEU A 164 -8.83 3.78 -7.54
CA LEU A 164 -8.42 2.39 -7.29
C LEU A 164 -9.06 1.89 -5.98
N GLY A 165 -9.72 0.73 -6.02
CA GLY A 165 -10.31 0.12 -4.83
C GLY A 165 -11.34 0.99 -4.11
N GLY A 166 -12.01 1.91 -4.83
CA GLY A 166 -12.93 2.90 -4.27
C GLY A 166 -12.25 4.16 -3.69
N PHE A 167 -10.92 4.26 -3.74
CA PHE A 167 -10.17 5.45 -3.34
C PHE A 167 -9.93 6.36 -4.54
N VAL A 168 -10.02 7.67 -4.31
CA VAL A 168 -9.65 8.70 -5.28
C VAL A 168 -8.27 9.22 -4.91
N TYR A 169 -7.30 9.00 -5.80
CA TYR A 169 -5.94 9.48 -5.70
C TYR A 169 -5.77 10.74 -6.53
N ARG A 170 -5.38 11.85 -5.90
CA ARG A 170 -5.09 13.12 -6.58
C ARG A 170 -3.59 13.31 -6.75
N ARG A 171 -3.17 13.74 -7.94
CA ARG A 171 -1.76 14.04 -8.20
C ARG A 171 -1.31 15.23 -7.37
N MET A 172 -0.14 15.13 -6.77
CA MET A 172 0.54 16.25 -6.12
C MET A 172 1.39 16.96 -7.16
N MET A 173 1.32 18.30 -7.15
CA MET A 173 2.13 19.18 -8.01
C MET A 173 3.62 18.96 -7.83
#